data_AF-A0A179F340-F1
#
_entry.id   AF-A0A179F340-F1
#
_cell.length_a   1.000
_cell.length_b   1.000
_cell.length_c   1.000
_cell.angle_alpha   90.00
_cell.angle_beta   90.00
_cell.angle_gamma   90.00
#
_symmetry.space_group_name_H-M   'P 1'
#
loop_
_entity.id
_entity.type
_entity.pdbx_description
1 polymer ?
#
loop_
_entity_poly.entity_id
_entity_poly.type
_entity_poly.pdbx_seq_one_letter_code
_entity_poly.pdbx_strand_id
1 'polypeptide(L)'
;MAPFVLAAASVASMLAMLPTAMAGFNPGSGKNVAVYWGQNSYNQGSGPLAQQRLSYYCSNTNVDIIPVAFMNGITPPITNFANAGDNCTAFPDNGNLLNCPQIEADIKACQTTYGKTIILSLGGATYGQGGWSSASAAQAAAQNVWDMFGPVPSGKTVDRPFGSAVVDGFDFDFEAAANNLPAFGQKLRSLMDAAGGKKFYLTAAPQCVFPDAAVGAALNAVSFDFVMIQFYNNWCGVSNFQEGSTSQNAFNFDVWDNWAKNTSPNKNVKLLIGVPAAPGAGGGYTSGSKLKAAINWSQKYSSFGGAMMWDMSQLYSNSGFLNEIISDLSSGPTTTIPPGGTTTTTSPSTPPPTGTLVPQWGQCGGQGYTGPTQCQPPYKCTYGGQWWSSCQ
;
A
#
# COMPACT_ATOMS: atom_id res chain seq x y z
N MET A 1 -33.95 67.57 12.10
CA MET A 1 -33.07 66.77 12.99
C MET A 1 -33.77 65.42 13.18
N ALA A 2 -33.33 64.25 12.72
CA ALA A 2 -32.13 63.75 12.04
C ALA A 2 -32.59 62.58 11.11
N PRO A 3 -31.81 62.15 10.09
CA PRO A 3 -32.21 61.02 9.27
C PRO A 3 -31.83 59.69 9.92
N PHE A 4 -32.70 58.70 9.77
CA PHE A 4 -32.47 57.29 10.13
C PHE A 4 -31.37 56.71 9.23
N VAL A 5 -30.32 56.16 9.85
CA VAL A 5 -29.29 55.37 9.16
C VAL A 5 -29.59 53.89 9.43
N LEU A 6 -29.97 53.16 8.38
CA LEU A 6 -29.99 51.69 8.37
C LEU A 6 -28.55 51.18 8.23
N ALA A 7 -27.99 50.65 9.32
CA ALA A 7 -26.75 49.90 9.28
C ALA A 7 -27.05 48.43 8.93
N ALA A 8 -26.78 48.04 7.68
CA ALA A 8 -26.73 46.64 7.29
C ALA A 8 -25.46 46.01 7.88
N ALA A 9 -25.61 45.13 8.87
CA ALA A 9 -24.51 44.32 9.38
C ALA A 9 -24.29 43.12 8.44
N SER A 10 -23.27 43.22 7.58
CA SER A 10 -22.78 42.12 6.76
C SER A 10 -22.05 41.12 7.66
N VAL A 11 -22.68 39.98 7.95
CA VAL A 11 -21.99 38.86 8.62
C VAL A 11 -21.13 38.15 7.57
N ALA A 12 -19.87 38.57 7.46
CA ALA A 12 -18.86 37.80 6.75
C ALA A 12 -18.44 36.62 7.63
N SER A 13 -19.06 35.46 7.43
CA SER A 13 -18.57 34.20 7.99
C SER A 13 -17.21 33.87 7.37
N MET A 14 -16.13 34.20 8.08
CA MET A 14 -14.82 33.61 7.81
C MET A 14 -14.93 32.11 8.11
N LEU A 15 -15.01 31.27 7.08
CA LEU A 15 -14.60 29.88 7.22
C LEU A 15 -13.13 29.90 7.66
N ALA A 16 -12.90 29.65 8.94
CA ALA A 16 -11.59 29.27 9.41
C ALA A 16 -11.21 27.98 8.66
N MET A 17 -10.37 28.11 7.63
CA MET A 17 -9.69 26.97 7.04
C MET A 17 -8.79 26.43 8.15
N LEU A 18 -9.29 25.44 8.88
CA LEU A 18 -8.44 24.57 9.69
C LEU A 18 -7.29 24.13 8.77
N PRO A 19 -6.02 24.24 9.17
CA PRO A 19 -4.93 23.71 8.40
C PRO A 19 -5.24 22.23 8.20
N THR A 20 -5.63 21.84 6.98
CA THR A 20 -5.59 20.43 6.60
C THR A 20 -4.16 20.02 6.85
N ALA A 21 -3.94 19.18 7.86
CA ALA A 21 -2.64 18.57 8.12
C ALA A 21 -2.07 18.19 6.75
N MET A 22 -0.89 18.72 6.42
CA MET A 22 -0.25 18.44 5.14
C MET A 22 0.11 16.95 5.13
N ALA A 23 -0.83 16.13 4.66
CA ALA A 23 -0.62 14.71 4.48
C ALA A 23 0.25 14.52 3.25
N GLY A 24 1.31 13.71 3.37
CA GLY A 24 2.19 13.39 2.25
C GLY A 24 1.43 12.66 1.13
N PHE A 25 0.49 11.78 1.49
CA PHE A 25 -0.34 11.12 0.49
C PHE A 25 -1.31 12.09 -0.20
N ASN A 26 -1.22 12.14 -1.54
CA ASN A 26 -2.11 12.87 -2.41
C ASN A 26 -2.95 11.90 -3.27
N PRO A 27 -4.25 11.72 -2.98
CA PRO A 27 -5.12 10.82 -3.75
C PRO A 27 -5.42 11.33 -5.17
N GLY A 28 -5.11 12.59 -5.49
CA GLY A 28 -5.19 13.13 -6.85
C GLY A 28 -3.93 12.91 -7.68
N SER A 29 -2.86 12.36 -7.09
CA SER A 29 -1.56 12.17 -7.73
C SER A 29 -1.29 10.70 -8.05
N GLY A 30 -0.68 10.46 -9.21
CA GLY A 30 -0.07 9.17 -9.55
C GLY A 30 1.42 9.08 -9.19
N LYS A 31 1.92 10.03 -8.38
CA LYS A 31 3.35 10.18 -8.08
C LYS A 31 3.70 9.96 -6.60
N ASN A 32 2.78 9.36 -5.84
CA ASN A 32 3.06 9.10 -4.42
C ASN A 32 4.18 8.06 -4.30
N VAL A 33 5.09 8.29 -3.35
CA VAL A 33 6.15 7.35 -3.01
C VAL A 33 6.01 6.90 -1.56
N ALA A 34 5.73 5.60 -1.39
CA ALA A 34 5.74 4.93 -0.10
C ALA A 34 7.02 4.11 0.07
N VAL A 35 7.65 4.17 1.24
CA VAL A 35 8.81 3.32 1.54
C VAL A 35 8.72 2.81 2.96
N TYR A 36 8.74 1.49 3.14
CA TYR A 36 8.68 0.87 4.46
C TYR A 36 9.92 1.22 5.30
N TRP A 37 9.74 1.41 6.59
CA TRP A 37 10.83 1.63 7.55
C TRP A 37 10.58 0.80 8.80
N GLY A 38 11.64 0.22 9.37
CA GLY A 38 11.59 -0.40 10.70
C GLY A 38 12.19 -1.79 10.75
N GLN A 39 12.34 -2.51 9.65
CA GLN A 39 12.87 -3.88 9.67
C GLN A 39 14.36 -4.01 9.34
N ASN A 40 15.04 -2.92 8.96
CA ASN A 40 16.45 -2.93 8.61
C ASN A 40 16.79 -4.07 7.63
N SER A 41 16.03 -4.21 6.53
CA SER A 41 16.21 -5.30 5.56
C SER A 41 17.63 -5.43 5.01
N TYR A 42 18.40 -4.34 4.92
CA TYR A 42 19.81 -4.37 4.51
C TYR A 42 20.74 -5.01 5.56
N ASN A 43 20.26 -5.17 6.79
CA ASN A 43 20.87 -5.93 7.88
C ASN A 43 22.28 -5.43 8.26
N GLN A 44 22.46 -4.12 8.32
CA GLN A 44 23.66 -3.48 8.88
C GLN A 44 23.39 -3.04 10.32
N GLY A 45 24.26 -3.42 11.25
CA GLY A 45 24.12 -3.06 12.68
C GLY A 45 24.68 -1.69 13.06
N SER A 46 25.57 -1.11 12.24
CA SER A 46 26.16 0.22 12.51
C SER A 46 26.62 0.91 11.23
N GLY A 47 27.00 2.18 11.34
CA GLY A 47 27.51 2.97 10.22
C GLY A 47 26.41 3.59 9.35
N PRO A 48 26.78 4.21 8.22
CA PRO A 48 25.87 5.01 7.40
C PRO A 48 24.78 4.20 6.68
N LEU A 49 24.97 2.88 6.56
CA LEU A 49 24.03 1.97 5.91
C LEU A 49 23.16 1.18 6.89
N ALA A 50 23.40 1.31 8.20
CA ALA A 50 22.43 0.83 9.18
C ALA A 50 21.12 1.61 9.03
N GLN A 51 19.99 0.97 9.31
CA GLN A 51 18.71 1.69 9.39
C GLN A 51 18.84 2.83 10.41
N GLN A 52 18.68 4.05 9.92
CA GLN A 52 18.72 5.26 10.73
C GLN A 52 17.37 5.47 11.42
N ARG A 53 17.33 6.43 12.36
CA ARG A 53 16.09 6.86 13.00
C ARG A 53 15.08 7.35 11.96
N LEU A 54 13.78 7.24 12.25
CA LEU A 54 12.70 7.55 11.30
C LEU A 54 12.79 8.99 10.75
N SER A 55 13.09 9.98 11.60
CA SER A 55 13.17 11.39 11.17
C SER A 55 14.29 11.70 10.19
N TYR A 56 15.36 10.89 10.14
CA TYR A 56 16.41 11.00 9.12
C TYR A 56 15.81 10.85 7.72
N TYR A 57 14.96 9.84 7.53
CA TYR A 57 14.33 9.55 6.25
C TYR A 57 13.19 10.54 5.92
N CYS A 58 12.50 11.05 6.94
CA CYS A 58 11.44 12.05 6.74
C CYS A 58 11.94 13.37 6.15
N SER A 59 13.22 13.70 6.30
CA SER A 59 13.80 14.89 5.66
C SER A 59 13.84 14.80 4.12
N ASN A 60 13.74 13.60 3.55
CA ASN A 60 13.74 13.40 2.11
C ASN A 60 12.40 13.83 1.50
N THR A 61 12.42 14.85 0.63
CA THR A 61 11.21 15.40 -0.02
C THR A 61 10.59 14.47 -1.07
N ASN A 62 11.32 13.44 -1.52
CA ASN A 62 10.85 12.50 -2.54
C ASN A 62 10.11 11.28 -1.96
N VAL A 63 9.95 11.21 -0.63
CA VAL A 63 9.15 10.19 0.05
C VAL A 63 7.94 10.85 0.66
N ASP A 64 6.75 10.33 0.40
CA ASP A 64 5.50 10.92 0.87
C ASP A 64 4.93 10.16 2.08
N ILE A 65 5.05 8.83 2.03
CA ILE A 65 4.38 7.89 2.94
C ILE A 65 5.43 6.95 3.53
N ILE A 66 5.37 6.75 4.84
CA ILE A 66 6.27 5.81 5.52
C ILE A 66 5.41 4.84 6.36
N PRO A 67 5.19 3.61 5.88
CA PRO A 67 4.71 2.52 6.71
C PRO A 67 5.79 2.13 7.73
N VAL A 68 5.45 2.21 9.01
CA VAL A 68 6.32 1.83 10.13
C VAL A 68 6.10 0.35 10.44
N ALA A 69 7.11 -0.46 10.19
CA ALA A 69 7.10 -1.91 10.21
C ALA A 69 7.85 -2.47 11.44
N PHE A 70 7.22 -3.17 12.38
CA PHE A 70 5.82 -3.61 12.40
C PHE A 70 5.26 -3.70 13.83
N MET A 71 3.93 -3.69 13.90
CA MET A 71 3.21 -4.45 14.92
C MET A 71 2.97 -5.87 14.38
N ASN A 72 3.91 -6.79 14.64
CA ASN A 72 3.91 -8.16 14.10
C ASN A 72 3.17 -9.19 14.97
N GLY A 73 2.51 -8.72 16.04
CA GLY A 73 1.50 -9.48 16.79
C GLY A 73 0.42 -8.53 17.28
N ILE A 74 -0.84 -8.93 17.19
CA ILE A 74 -2.00 -8.11 17.54
C ILE A 74 -2.64 -8.59 18.84
N THR A 75 -2.74 -9.91 19.06
CA THR A 75 -3.37 -10.49 20.26
C THR A 75 -2.64 -11.76 20.68
N PRO A 76 -1.69 -11.68 21.65
CA PRO A 76 -1.23 -10.47 22.35
C PRO A 76 -0.43 -9.50 21.45
N PRO A 77 -0.34 -8.20 21.80
CA PRO A 77 0.45 -7.21 21.05
C PRO A 77 1.95 -7.52 21.04
N ILE A 78 2.58 -7.40 19.88
CA ILE A 78 4.03 -7.51 19.67
C ILE A 78 4.45 -6.41 18.69
N THR A 79 5.52 -5.70 19.00
CA THR A 79 6.14 -4.70 18.12
C THR A 79 7.60 -5.03 17.89
N ASN A 80 8.06 -4.92 16.66
CA ASN A 80 9.45 -5.10 16.30
C ASN A 80 9.87 -4.01 15.30
N PHE A 81 10.92 -3.26 15.62
CA PHE A 81 11.48 -2.21 14.76
C PHE A 81 12.99 -2.42 14.54
N ALA A 82 13.43 -3.69 14.51
CA ALA A 82 14.83 -4.08 14.36
C ALA A 82 15.76 -3.28 15.29
N ASN A 83 16.87 -2.75 14.77
CA ASN A 83 17.83 -1.96 15.53
C ASN A 83 17.27 -0.62 16.06
N ALA A 84 16.15 -0.11 15.53
CA ALA A 84 15.48 1.04 16.14
C ALA A 84 14.79 0.66 17.46
N GLY A 85 14.49 -0.63 17.64
CA GLY A 85 14.01 -1.22 18.88
C GLY A 85 15.03 -1.20 20.02
N ASP A 86 16.34 -1.09 19.72
CA ASP A 86 17.41 -1.01 20.73
C ASP A 86 17.31 0.26 21.58
N ASN A 87 16.64 1.30 21.05
CA ASN A 87 16.33 2.55 21.75
C ASN A 87 14.97 2.52 22.48
N CYS A 88 14.33 1.36 22.55
CA CYS A 88 13.05 1.16 23.23
C CYS A 88 13.21 0.30 24.49
N THR A 89 12.22 0.35 25.37
CA THR A 89 12.13 -0.52 26.55
C THR A 89 10.83 -1.31 26.51
N ALA A 90 10.80 -2.56 26.97
CA ALA A 90 9.55 -3.31 27.04
C ALA A 90 8.58 -2.74 28.09
N PHE A 91 7.26 -2.87 27.85
CA PHE A 91 6.26 -2.56 28.86
C PHE A 91 6.27 -3.61 29.98
N PRO A 92 5.99 -3.22 31.25
CA PRO A 92 6.05 -4.13 32.40
C PRO A 92 5.14 -5.36 32.26
N ASP A 93 3.93 -5.19 31.75
CA ASP A 93 2.91 -6.25 31.66
C ASP A 93 3.01 -7.05 30.35
N ASN A 94 3.81 -6.60 29.39
CA ASN A 94 4.03 -7.29 28.12
C ASN A 94 5.46 -7.05 27.59
N GLY A 95 6.34 -8.02 27.83
CA GLY A 95 7.74 -8.00 27.41
C GLY A 95 7.97 -7.88 25.89
N ASN A 96 6.95 -8.14 25.06
CA ASN A 96 7.03 -8.10 23.60
C ASN A 96 6.46 -6.80 22.99
N LEU A 97 5.86 -5.93 23.82
CA LEU A 97 5.40 -4.61 23.41
C LEU A 97 6.42 -3.57 23.85
N LEU A 98 6.88 -2.76 22.91
CA LEU A 98 7.96 -1.80 23.16
C LEU A 98 7.41 -0.39 23.40
N ASN A 99 7.96 0.30 24.39
CA ASN A 99 7.85 1.74 24.61
C ASN A 99 9.03 2.45 23.92
N CYS A 100 8.74 3.23 22.88
CA CYS A 100 9.72 3.76 21.94
C CYS A 100 9.68 5.30 21.87
N PRO A 101 10.24 6.02 22.86
CA PRO A 101 10.18 7.48 22.93
C PRO A 101 10.90 8.19 21.77
N GLN A 102 11.95 7.59 21.19
CA GLN A 102 12.61 8.14 20.00
C GLN A 102 11.71 8.07 18.77
N ILE A 103 10.98 6.97 18.58
CA ILE A 103 10.03 6.80 17.47
C ILE A 103 8.83 7.74 17.67
N GLU A 104 8.34 7.91 18.91
CA GLU A 104 7.31 8.92 19.22
C GLU A 104 7.73 10.32 18.75
N ALA A 105 8.93 10.76 19.12
CA ALA A 105 9.44 12.07 18.73
C ALA A 105 9.58 12.20 17.20
N ASP A 106 10.05 11.14 16.54
CA ASP A 106 10.21 11.13 15.09
C ASP A 106 8.89 11.17 14.34
N ILE A 107 7.87 10.40 14.75
CA ILE A 107 6.54 10.44 14.14
C ILE A 107 6.01 11.89 14.14
N LYS A 108 6.09 12.57 15.28
CA LYS A 108 5.66 13.96 15.41
C LYS A 108 6.45 14.89 14.48
N ALA A 109 7.78 14.74 14.41
CA ALA A 109 8.60 15.54 13.51
C ALA A 109 8.27 15.29 12.03
N CYS A 110 8.11 14.03 11.62
CA CYS A 110 7.72 13.64 10.27
C CYS A 110 6.40 14.26 9.83
N GLN A 111 5.40 14.22 10.70
CA GLN A 111 4.08 14.79 10.41
C GLN A 111 4.09 16.32 10.39
N THR A 112 4.69 16.95 11.41
CA THR A 112 4.56 18.41 11.61
C THR A 112 5.59 19.23 10.85
N THR A 113 6.83 18.74 10.72
CA THR A 113 7.94 19.46 10.08
C THR A 113 8.08 19.08 8.62
N TYR A 114 7.90 17.80 8.29
CA TYR A 114 8.19 17.26 6.96
C TYR A 114 6.95 16.89 6.15
N GLY A 115 5.74 17.02 6.71
CA GLY A 115 4.48 16.76 6.02
C GLY A 115 4.33 15.32 5.53
N LYS A 116 4.90 14.34 6.24
CA LYS A 116 4.83 12.92 5.87
C LYS A 116 3.55 12.28 6.39
N THR A 117 3.02 11.34 5.63
CA THR A 117 1.99 10.40 6.11
C THR A 117 2.68 9.22 6.78
N ILE A 118 2.48 9.04 8.09
CA ILE A 118 3.07 7.95 8.87
C ILE A 118 1.98 6.96 9.28
N ILE A 119 2.02 5.74 8.74
CA ILE A 119 1.05 4.69 9.05
C ILE A 119 1.73 3.53 9.77
N LEU A 120 1.09 2.92 10.75
CA LEU A 120 1.62 1.72 11.40
C LEU A 120 1.25 0.49 10.57
N SER A 121 2.24 -0.30 10.17
CA SER A 121 1.99 -1.56 9.48
C SER A 121 1.80 -2.72 10.45
N LEU A 122 0.73 -3.48 10.22
CA LEU A 122 0.26 -4.61 11.00
C LEU A 122 0.53 -5.90 10.21
N GLY A 123 1.20 -6.86 10.84
CA GLY A 123 1.54 -8.13 10.21
C GLY A 123 3.04 -8.28 9.94
N GLY A 124 3.41 -8.30 8.66
CA GLY A 124 4.73 -8.67 8.13
C GLY A 124 4.94 -10.19 8.09
N ALA A 125 5.99 -10.62 7.38
CA ALA A 125 6.37 -12.03 7.20
C ALA A 125 6.52 -12.86 8.48
N THR A 126 6.70 -12.22 9.64
CA THR A 126 6.85 -12.92 10.94
C THR A 126 5.55 -13.05 11.74
N TYR A 127 4.44 -12.49 11.25
CA TYR A 127 3.14 -12.64 11.89
C TYR A 127 2.66 -14.10 11.85
N GLY A 128 2.32 -14.66 13.02
CA GLY A 128 1.95 -16.06 13.16
C GLY A 128 0.70 -16.34 14.00
N GLN A 129 -0.08 -15.33 14.38
CA GLN A 129 -1.17 -15.50 15.36
C GLN A 129 -2.48 -16.05 14.75
N GLY A 130 -2.61 -16.11 13.43
CA GLY A 130 -3.76 -16.73 12.75
C GLY A 130 -5.10 -15.99 12.90
N GLY A 131 -5.13 -14.83 13.55
CA GLY A 131 -6.32 -13.98 13.71
C GLY A 131 -7.13 -14.32 14.97
N TRP A 132 -8.46 -14.16 14.89
CA TRP A 132 -9.34 -14.22 16.07
C TRP A 132 -10.41 -15.29 15.95
N SER A 133 -10.89 -15.77 17.09
CA SER A 133 -11.92 -16.83 17.18
C SER A 133 -13.32 -16.38 16.74
N SER A 134 -13.59 -15.07 16.75
CA SER A 134 -14.88 -14.49 16.36
C SER A 134 -14.72 -13.07 15.82
N ALA A 135 -15.74 -12.58 15.13
CA ALA A 135 -15.82 -11.19 14.70
C ALA A 135 -15.73 -10.23 15.91
N SER A 136 -16.40 -10.51 17.02
CA SER A 136 -16.33 -9.66 18.22
C SER A 136 -14.93 -9.60 18.82
N ALA A 137 -14.19 -10.72 18.84
CA ALA A 137 -12.80 -10.74 19.29
C ALA A 137 -11.89 -9.91 18.36
N ALA A 138 -12.10 -10.01 17.04
CA ALA A 138 -11.39 -9.19 16.05
C ALA A 138 -11.69 -7.69 16.21
N GLN A 139 -12.95 -7.33 16.47
CA GLN A 139 -13.35 -5.94 16.73
C GLN A 139 -12.75 -5.41 18.04
N ALA A 140 -12.68 -6.23 19.10
CA ALA A 140 -12.03 -5.86 20.34
C ALA A 140 -10.51 -5.64 20.13
N ALA A 141 -9.86 -6.48 19.32
CA ALA A 141 -8.46 -6.30 18.97
C ALA A 141 -8.24 -5.01 18.16
N ALA A 142 -9.11 -4.69 17.20
CA ALA A 142 -9.05 -3.43 16.46
C ALA A 142 -9.21 -2.20 17.38
N GLN A 143 -10.10 -2.28 18.38
CA GLN A 143 -10.22 -1.24 19.41
C GLN A 143 -8.92 -1.10 20.20
N ASN A 144 -8.30 -2.21 20.61
CA ASN A 144 -7.03 -2.15 21.34
C ASN A 144 -5.91 -1.51 20.51
N VAL A 145 -5.78 -1.86 19.23
CA VAL A 145 -4.82 -1.23 18.31
C VAL A 145 -5.10 0.28 18.19
N TRP A 146 -6.36 0.67 18.02
CA TRP A 146 -6.74 2.07 17.98
C TRP A 146 -6.40 2.82 19.27
N ASP A 147 -6.66 2.22 20.43
CA ASP A 147 -6.36 2.83 21.73
C ASP A 147 -4.84 2.92 22.01
N MET A 148 -4.03 2.08 21.37
CA MET A 148 -2.56 2.10 21.46
C MET A 148 -1.91 3.16 20.57
N PHE A 149 -2.45 3.39 19.36
CA PHE A 149 -1.75 4.15 18.31
C PHE A 149 -2.56 5.29 17.69
N GLY A 150 -3.88 5.27 17.83
CA GLY A 150 -4.80 6.36 17.46
C GLY A 150 -4.78 7.52 18.48
N PRO A 151 -5.76 8.44 18.46
CA PRO A 151 -5.90 9.48 19.47
C PRO A 151 -5.85 8.92 20.90
N VAL A 152 -5.19 9.66 21.80
CA VAL A 152 -5.04 9.23 23.20
C VAL A 152 -6.43 9.13 23.84
N PRO A 153 -6.83 7.95 24.36
CA PRO A 153 -8.17 7.77 24.93
C PRO A 153 -8.30 8.54 26.24
N SER A 154 -9.45 9.19 26.45
CA SER A 154 -9.77 9.86 27.71
C SER A 154 -10.25 8.84 28.75
N GLY A 155 -9.72 8.93 29.98
CA GLY A 155 -10.19 8.12 31.11
C GLY A 155 -9.83 6.62 31.05
N LYS A 156 -8.91 6.23 30.16
CA LYS A 156 -8.41 4.85 30.02
C LYS A 156 -6.88 4.86 29.98
N THR A 157 -6.24 3.99 30.75
CA THR A 157 -4.80 3.72 30.66
C THR A 157 -4.56 2.57 29.69
N VAL A 158 -3.67 2.78 28.72
CA VAL A 158 -3.24 1.78 27.74
C VAL A 158 -1.73 1.92 27.55
N ASP A 159 -1.03 0.81 27.41
CA ASP A 159 0.38 0.80 27.01
C ASP A 159 0.49 1.28 25.56
N ARG A 160 1.03 2.48 25.37
CA ARG A 160 1.13 3.15 24.07
C ARG A 160 2.58 3.18 23.60
N PRO A 161 2.98 2.35 22.62
CA PRO A 161 4.36 2.26 22.14
C PRO A 161 4.97 3.58 21.69
N PHE A 162 4.15 4.48 21.17
CA PHE A 162 4.59 5.81 20.70
C PHE A 162 4.07 6.93 21.61
N GLY A 163 3.83 6.64 22.89
CA GLY A 163 3.36 7.59 23.89
C GLY A 163 2.17 8.41 23.38
N SER A 164 2.34 9.70 23.24
CA SER A 164 1.29 10.63 22.79
C SER A 164 1.25 10.89 21.28
N ALA A 165 2.17 10.30 20.49
CA ALA A 165 2.06 10.37 19.04
C ALA A 165 0.82 9.62 18.54
N VAL A 166 0.24 10.12 17.45
CA VAL A 166 -0.94 9.56 16.79
C VAL A 166 -0.57 9.28 15.33
N VAL A 167 -0.54 8.02 14.93
CA VAL A 167 -0.28 7.66 13.53
C VAL A 167 -1.36 8.23 12.62
N ASP A 168 -1.05 8.39 11.33
CA ASP A 168 -2.00 8.84 10.31
C ASP A 168 -2.86 7.69 9.79
N GLY A 169 -2.67 6.48 10.28
CA GLY A 169 -3.37 5.33 9.75
C GLY A 169 -2.73 4.00 10.07
N PHE A 170 -3.29 2.97 9.46
CA PHE A 170 -2.85 1.59 9.62
C PHE A 170 -2.72 0.92 8.26
N ASP A 171 -1.71 0.08 8.14
CA ASP A 171 -1.43 -0.71 6.96
C ASP A 171 -1.59 -2.20 7.27
N PHE A 172 -2.25 -2.93 6.38
CA PHE A 172 -2.48 -4.37 6.50
C PHE A 172 -1.50 -5.10 5.61
N ASP A 173 -0.36 -5.47 6.18
CA ASP A 173 0.66 -6.29 5.54
C ASP A 173 0.62 -7.71 6.12
N PHE A 174 -0.57 -8.32 6.13
CA PHE A 174 -0.68 -9.72 6.55
C PHE A 174 -0.21 -10.60 5.40
N GLU A 175 0.87 -11.35 5.61
CA GLU A 175 1.42 -12.29 4.63
C GLU A 175 0.93 -13.74 4.86
N ALA A 176 0.10 -13.95 5.87
CA ALA A 176 -0.58 -15.19 6.17
C ALA A 176 -2.05 -14.92 6.53
N ALA A 177 -2.94 -15.87 6.23
CA ALA A 177 -4.36 -15.73 6.51
C ALA A 177 -4.62 -15.49 8.01
N ALA A 178 -5.46 -14.50 8.31
CA ALA A 178 -5.92 -14.18 9.65
C ALA A 178 -7.45 -14.30 9.74
N ASN A 179 -7.92 -15.20 10.59
CA ASN A 179 -9.35 -15.38 10.85
C ASN A 179 -10.00 -14.08 11.32
N ASN A 180 -11.16 -13.76 10.77
CA ASN A 180 -11.94 -12.55 11.09
C ASN A 180 -11.26 -11.20 10.76
N LEU A 181 -10.25 -11.18 9.87
CA LEU A 181 -9.61 -9.95 9.40
C LEU A 181 -10.57 -8.89 8.82
N PRO A 182 -11.65 -9.25 8.07
CA PRO A 182 -12.66 -8.27 7.66
C PRO A 182 -13.31 -7.53 8.84
N ALA A 183 -13.67 -8.24 9.92
CA ALA A 183 -14.30 -7.63 11.09
C ALA A 183 -13.34 -6.71 11.85
N PHE A 184 -12.05 -7.09 11.92
CA PHE A 184 -10.99 -6.23 12.45
C PHE A 184 -10.88 -4.93 11.64
N GLY A 185 -10.77 -5.04 10.31
CA GLY A 185 -10.64 -3.87 9.42
C GLY A 185 -11.86 -2.96 9.41
N GLN A 186 -13.08 -3.51 9.42
CA GLN A 186 -14.32 -2.73 9.49
C GLN A 186 -14.40 -1.90 10.78
N LYS A 187 -14.01 -2.49 11.91
CA LYS A 187 -13.99 -1.78 13.20
C LYS A 187 -12.93 -0.68 13.20
N LEU A 188 -11.74 -0.94 12.67
CA LEU A 188 -10.68 0.07 12.60
C LEU A 188 -11.08 1.24 11.69
N ARG A 189 -11.65 0.96 10.52
CA ARG A 189 -12.21 1.97 9.61
C ARG A 189 -13.28 2.82 10.30
N SER A 190 -14.22 2.19 11.00
CA SER A 190 -15.27 2.89 11.74
C SER A 190 -14.71 3.81 12.83
N LEU A 191 -13.70 3.37 13.57
CA LEU A 191 -13.04 4.19 14.60
C LEU A 191 -12.32 5.39 13.97
N MET A 192 -11.62 5.17 12.87
CA MET A 192 -10.90 6.21 12.12
C MET A 192 -11.85 7.27 11.54
N ASP A 193 -13.01 6.85 11.01
CA ASP A 193 -14.01 7.78 10.47
C ASP A 193 -14.70 8.60 11.57
N ALA A 194 -14.88 8.01 12.75
CA ALA A 194 -15.53 8.68 13.90
C ALA A 194 -14.59 9.64 14.65
N ALA A 195 -13.27 9.50 14.51
CA ALA A 195 -12.27 10.21 15.30
C ALA A 195 -12.32 11.74 15.16
N GLY A 196 -12.68 12.24 13.99
CA GLY A 196 -12.59 13.67 13.65
C GLY A 196 -11.15 14.21 13.73
N GLY A 197 -10.99 15.53 13.57
CA GLY A 197 -9.71 16.23 13.75
C GLY A 197 -8.72 16.11 12.57
N LYS A 198 -8.40 14.89 12.13
CA LYS A 198 -7.56 14.64 10.94
C LYS A 198 -8.08 13.48 10.10
N LYS A 199 -7.68 13.43 8.82
CA LYS A 199 -7.93 12.26 7.97
C LYS A 199 -6.98 11.14 8.38
N PHE A 200 -7.55 9.95 8.61
CA PHE A 200 -6.79 8.73 8.81
C PHE A 200 -6.91 7.82 7.58
N TYR A 201 -5.81 7.13 7.25
CA TYR A 201 -5.66 6.26 6.08
C TYR A 201 -5.64 4.79 6.48
N LEU A 202 -6.46 3.97 5.82
CA LEU A 202 -6.40 2.51 5.97
C LEU A 202 -5.84 1.94 4.68
N THR A 203 -4.77 1.17 4.77
CA THR A 203 -4.03 0.67 3.60
C THR A 203 -3.81 -0.82 3.71
N ALA A 204 -3.40 -1.46 2.62
CA ALA A 204 -3.05 -2.86 2.61
C ALA A 204 -1.89 -3.12 1.64
N ALA A 205 -1.11 -4.15 1.90
CA ALA A 205 0.02 -4.58 1.08
C ALA A 205 -0.15 -6.05 0.64
N PRO A 206 -1.14 -6.37 -0.21
CA PRO A 206 -1.27 -7.71 -0.77
C PRO A 206 -0.07 -8.06 -1.65
N GLN A 207 0.20 -9.36 -1.83
CA GLN A 207 1.05 -9.83 -2.91
C GLN A 207 0.34 -9.65 -4.27
N CYS A 208 1.08 -9.67 -5.38
CA CYS A 208 0.46 -9.45 -6.70
C CYS A 208 -0.51 -10.56 -7.15
N VAL A 209 -0.44 -11.75 -6.54
CA VAL A 209 -1.34 -12.86 -6.87
C VAL A 209 -2.76 -12.47 -6.51
N PHE A 210 -3.69 -12.61 -7.46
CA PHE A 210 -5.08 -12.19 -7.29
C PHE A 210 -6.06 -13.38 -7.37
N PRO A 211 -6.98 -13.55 -6.41
CA PRO A 211 -7.10 -12.78 -5.18
C PRO A 211 -5.96 -13.09 -4.20
N ASP A 212 -5.55 -12.09 -3.43
CA ASP A 212 -4.56 -12.28 -2.37
C ASP A 212 -5.11 -13.19 -1.26
N ALA A 213 -4.32 -14.18 -0.84
CA ALA A 213 -4.77 -15.21 0.09
C ALA A 213 -4.89 -14.72 1.55
N ALA A 214 -4.15 -13.68 1.93
CA ALA A 214 -4.05 -13.23 3.31
C ALA A 214 -4.98 -12.05 3.60
N VAL A 215 -5.00 -11.03 2.72
CA VAL A 215 -5.81 -9.81 2.88
C VAL A 215 -6.98 -9.72 1.91
N GLY A 216 -7.12 -10.62 0.93
CA GLY A 216 -8.17 -10.55 -0.09
C GLY A 216 -9.61 -10.46 0.46
N ALA A 217 -9.92 -11.18 1.53
CA ALA A 217 -11.22 -11.10 2.18
C ALA A 217 -11.47 -9.70 2.80
N ALA A 218 -10.45 -9.09 3.39
CA ALA A 218 -10.55 -7.76 3.96
C ALA A 218 -10.66 -6.69 2.86
N LEU A 219 -9.87 -6.81 1.78
CA LEU A 219 -9.92 -5.91 0.61
C LEU A 219 -11.34 -5.79 0.04
N ASN A 220 -12.09 -6.89 0.01
CA ASN A 220 -13.47 -6.90 -0.51
C ASN A 220 -14.52 -6.40 0.48
N ALA A 221 -14.18 -6.23 1.76
CA ALA A 221 -15.13 -5.95 2.84
C ALA A 221 -14.90 -4.59 3.54
N VAL A 222 -13.76 -3.95 3.30
CA VAL A 222 -13.32 -2.73 4.01
C VAL A 222 -12.93 -1.64 3.01
N SER A 223 -13.25 -0.39 3.34
CA SER A 223 -12.87 0.79 2.55
C SER A 223 -11.41 1.16 2.81
N PHE A 224 -10.50 0.69 1.94
CA PHE A 224 -9.09 1.07 1.93
C PHE A 224 -8.87 2.36 1.11
N ASP A 225 -8.00 3.24 1.58
CA ASP A 225 -7.65 4.49 0.92
C ASP A 225 -6.63 4.26 -0.21
N PHE A 226 -5.62 3.42 0.02
CA PHE A 226 -4.69 2.95 -1.00
C PHE A 226 -4.11 1.55 -0.70
N VAL A 227 -3.67 0.86 -1.74
CA VAL A 227 -3.17 -0.53 -1.70
C VAL A 227 -1.78 -0.58 -2.35
N MET A 228 -0.79 -1.08 -1.61
CA MET A 228 0.61 -1.16 -1.99
C MET A 228 0.95 -2.58 -2.44
N ILE A 229 0.58 -2.92 -3.68
CA ILE A 229 0.63 -4.30 -4.17
C ILE A 229 2.08 -4.74 -4.38
N GLN A 230 2.50 -5.82 -3.74
CA GLN A 230 3.86 -6.34 -3.83
C GLN A 230 4.06 -7.07 -5.18
N PHE A 231 4.52 -6.36 -6.20
CA PHE A 231 4.84 -6.91 -7.53
C PHE A 231 6.26 -7.50 -7.57
N TYR A 232 6.56 -8.37 -6.60
CA TYR A 232 7.82 -9.08 -6.45
C TYR A 232 7.61 -10.40 -5.69
N ASN A 233 8.66 -11.23 -5.59
CA ASN A 233 8.60 -12.59 -5.03
C ASN A 233 7.59 -13.55 -5.68
N ASN A 234 6.97 -13.15 -6.80
CA ASN A 234 5.87 -13.86 -7.45
C ASN A 234 5.95 -13.76 -8.97
N TRP A 235 5.29 -14.69 -9.67
CA TRP A 235 5.26 -14.73 -11.14
C TRP A 235 4.67 -13.46 -11.76
N CYS A 236 3.77 -12.77 -11.06
CA CYS A 236 3.15 -11.52 -11.50
C CYS A 236 4.01 -10.27 -11.26
N GLY A 237 5.25 -10.42 -10.79
CA GLY A 237 6.13 -9.30 -10.46
C GLY A 237 6.67 -8.53 -11.67
N VAL A 238 7.20 -7.33 -11.40
CA VAL A 238 7.74 -6.40 -12.42
C VAL A 238 8.85 -7.05 -13.26
N SER A 239 9.64 -7.97 -12.69
CA SER A 239 10.69 -8.68 -13.41
C SER A 239 10.20 -9.44 -14.64
N ASN A 240 8.93 -9.84 -14.64
CA ASN A 240 8.28 -10.59 -15.72
C ASN A 240 7.47 -9.69 -16.68
N PHE A 241 7.53 -8.37 -16.52
CA PHE A 241 6.96 -7.42 -17.47
C PHE A 241 7.59 -7.57 -18.87
N GLN A 242 6.75 -7.58 -19.90
CA GLN A 242 7.15 -7.71 -21.30
C GLN A 242 7.19 -6.34 -21.97
N GLU A 243 8.38 -5.78 -22.14
CA GLU A 243 8.60 -4.49 -22.80
C GLU A 243 8.11 -4.49 -24.25
N GLY A 244 7.42 -3.42 -24.66
CA GLY A 244 6.89 -3.26 -26.02
C GLY A 244 5.65 -4.10 -26.35
N SER A 245 5.20 -4.97 -25.46
CA SER A 245 3.98 -5.75 -25.66
C SER A 245 2.72 -4.92 -25.45
N THR A 246 1.70 -5.15 -26.28
CA THR A 246 0.36 -4.54 -26.14
C THR A 246 -0.51 -5.24 -25.09
N SER A 247 -0.07 -6.40 -24.58
CA SER A 247 -0.71 -7.15 -23.49
C SER A 247 0.33 -7.69 -22.50
N GLN A 248 -0.08 -7.89 -21.25
CA GLN A 248 0.76 -8.49 -20.22
C GLN A 248 0.09 -9.76 -19.72
N ASN A 249 0.81 -10.87 -19.76
CA ASN A 249 0.31 -12.16 -19.26
C ASN A 249 0.66 -12.37 -17.78
N ALA A 250 1.83 -11.89 -17.35
CA ALA A 250 2.32 -12.05 -15.99
C ALA A 250 1.97 -10.84 -15.12
N PHE A 251 2.44 -9.64 -15.50
CA PHE A 251 2.20 -8.40 -14.74
C PHE A 251 0.73 -7.99 -14.81
N ASN A 252 -0.01 -8.23 -13.73
CA ASN A 252 -1.47 -8.23 -13.67
C ASN A 252 -2.08 -6.96 -13.04
N PHE A 253 -1.46 -5.79 -13.23
CA PHE A 253 -2.00 -4.52 -12.69
C PHE A 253 -3.42 -4.22 -13.18
N ASP A 254 -3.76 -4.66 -14.39
CA ASP A 254 -5.11 -4.56 -14.98
C ASP A 254 -6.17 -5.33 -14.18
N VAL A 255 -5.83 -6.49 -13.63
CA VAL A 255 -6.69 -7.27 -12.74
C VAL A 255 -6.98 -6.50 -11.45
N TRP A 256 -5.93 -5.89 -10.88
CA TRP A 256 -6.05 -5.05 -9.69
C TRP A 256 -6.84 -3.76 -9.95
N ASP A 257 -6.66 -3.11 -11.11
CA ASP A 257 -7.48 -1.96 -11.53
C ASP A 257 -8.96 -2.33 -11.69
N ASN A 258 -9.24 -3.49 -12.28
CA ASN A 258 -10.60 -4.01 -12.40
C ASN A 258 -11.23 -4.23 -11.02
N TRP A 259 -10.48 -4.82 -10.07
CA TRP A 259 -10.93 -4.92 -8.68
C TRP A 259 -11.20 -3.56 -8.05
N ALA A 260 -10.30 -2.58 -8.21
CA ALA A 260 -10.43 -1.24 -7.64
C ALA A 260 -11.73 -0.55 -8.11
N LYS A 261 -12.06 -0.69 -9.39
CA LYS A 261 -13.28 -0.11 -9.98
C LYS A 261 -14.54 -0.89 -9.63
N ASN A 262 -14.50 -2.21 -9.73
CA ASN A 262 -15.73 -3.00 -9.72
C ASN A 262 -16.04 -3.65 -8.37
N THR A 263 -15.02 -3.96 -7.56
CA THR A 263 -15.19 -4.73 -6.33
C THR A 263 -14.90 -3.94 -5.07
N SER A 264 -13.84 -3.11 -5.04
CA SER A 264 -13.46 -2.34 -3.84
C SER A 264 -14.64 -1.54 -3.26
N PRO A 265 -14.85 -1.55 -1.93
CA PRO A 265 -15.82 -0.66 -1.29
C PRO A 265 -15.51 0.82 -1.52
N ASN A 266 -14.23 1.18 -1.64
CA ASN A 266 -13.79 2.52 -2.02
C ASN A 266 -13.50 2.58 -3.53
N LYS A 267 -14.41 3.18 -4.30
CA LYS A 267 -14.24 3.35 -5.76
C LYS A 267 -13.15 4.35 -6.16
N ASN A 268 -12.61 5.08 -5.19
CA ASN A 268 -11.49 6.00 -5.37
C ASN A 268 -10.18 5.44 -4.79
N VAL A 269 -10.12 4.16 -4.43
CA VAL A 269 -8.90 3.52 -3.92
C VAL A 269 -7.75 3.69 -4.92
N LYS A 270 -6.55 3.96 -4.40
CA LYS A 270 -5.34 4.06 -5.20
C LYS A 270 -4.48 2.80 -5.10
N LEU A 271 -3.84 2.44 -6.20
CA LEU A 271 -2.97 1.27 -6.33
C LEU A 271 -1.53 1.74 -6.56
N LEU A 272 -0.63 1.34 -5.68
CA LEU A 272 0.80 1.59 -5.80
C LEU A 272 1.51 0.31 -6.25
N ILE A 273 2.46 0.44 -7.17
CA ILE A 273 3.34 -0.68 -7.54
C ILE A 273 4.41 -0.83 -6.46
N GLY A 274 4.34 -1.91 -5.69
CA GLY A 274 5.37 -2.33 -4.74
C GLY A 274 6.54 -3.01 -5.44
N VAL A 275 7.76 -2.56 -5.18
CA VAL A 275 9.01 -3.14 -5.70
C VAL A 275 10.07 -3.30 -4.59
N PRO A 276 11.02 -4.24 -4.74
CA PRO A 276 12.20 -4.28 -3.89
C PRO A 276 13.06 -3.04 -4.15
N ALA A 277 13.56 -2.40 -3.10
CA ALA A 277 14.38 -1.19 -3.21
C ALA A 277 15.82 -1.48 -3.66
N ALA A 278 16.27 -2.73 -3.53
CA ALA A 278 17.59 -3.22 -3.92
C ALA A 278 17.51 -4.73 -4.19
N PRO A 279 18.53 -5.35 -4.84
CA PRO A 279 18.57 -6.80 -5.05
C PRO A 279 18.44 -7.64 -3.77
N GLY A 280 18.89 -7.11 -2.63
CA GLY A 280 18.81 -7.79 -1.33
C GLY A 280 17.44 -7.73 -0.66
N ALA A 281 16.49 -6.96 -1.20
CA ALA A 281 15.21 -6.70 -0.56
C ALA A 281 14.09 -7.69 -0.96
N GLY A 282 14.43 -8.72 -1.75
CA GLY A 282 13.49 -9.70 -2.26
C GLY A 282 13.82 -10.11 -3.70
N GLY A 283 13.24 -11.22 -4.14
CA GLY A 283 13.33 -11.67 -5.52
C GLY A 283 12.55 -10.76 -6.47
N GLY A 284 13.06 -10.56 -7.68
CA GLY A 284 12.39 -9.77 -8.71
C GLY A 284 12.73 -8.29 -8.70
N TYR A 285 13.79 -7.86 -7.99
CA TYR A 285 14.35 -6.51 -8.13
C TYR A 285 14.55 -6.18 -9.62
N THR A 286 13.98 -5.06 -10.06
CA THR A 286 13.99 -4.62 -11.45
C THR A 286 14.27 -3.13 -11.50
N SER A 287 15.11 -2.70 -12.44
CA SER A 287 15.47 -1.30 -12.71
C SER A 287 15.58 -1.08 -14.22
N GLY A 288 15.85 0.16 -14.63
CA GLY A 288 16.01 0.60 -16.00
C GLY A 288 14.71 0.57 -16.80
N SER A 289 14.85 0.27 -18.10
CA SER A 289 13.75 0.38 -19.07
C SER A 289 12.54 -0.48 -18.71
N LYS A 290 12.76 -1.67 -18.12
CA LYS A 290 11.67 -2.57 -17.73
C LYS A 290 10.83 -2.00 -16.58
N LEU A 291 11.47 -1.46 -15.54
CA LEU A 291 10.76 -0.81 -14.43
C LEU A 291 9.95 0.38 -14.95
N LYS A 292 10.59 1.24 -15.74
CA LYS A 292 9.95 2.37 -16.40
C LYS A 292 8.74 1.95 -17.23
N ALA A 293 8.87 0.90 -18.03
CA ALA A 293 7.79 0.40 -18.88
C ALA A 293 6.61 -0.14 -18.05
N ALA A 294 6.87 -0.82 -16.94
CA ALA A 294 5.82 -1.29 -16.03
C ALA A 294 5.09 -0.14 -15.32
N ILE A 295 5.82 0.90 -14.89
CA ILE A 295 5.25 2.12 -14.32
C ILE A 295 4.38 2.85 -15.36
N ASN A 296 4.90 3.09 -16.56
CA ASN A 296 4.17 3.74 -17.64
C ASN A 296 2.93 2.94 -18.07
N TRP A 297 3.03 1.61 -18.11
CA TRP A 297 1.88 0.73 -18.36
C TRP A 297 0.78 0.93 -17.32
N SER A 298 1.15 1.08 -16.05
CA SER A 298 0.19 1.21 -14.95
C SER A 298 -0.42 2.61 -14.88
N GLN A 299 0.32 3.65 -15.28
CA GLN A 299 -0.17 5.04 -15.35
C GLN A 299 -1.36 5.25 -16.29
N LYS A 300 -1.65 4.31 -17.21
CA LYS A 300 -2.85 4.37 -18.05
C LYS A 300 -4.15 4.16 -17.26
N TYR A 301 -4.06 3.60 -16.05
CA TYR A 301 -5.21 3.32 -15.19
C TYR A 301 -5.42 4.44 -14.18
N SER A 302 -6.66 4.93 -14.07
CA SER A 302 -7.01 6.01 -13.11
C SER A 302 -6.88 5.61 -11.64
N SER A 303 -6.83 4.30 -11.35
CA SER A 303 -6.55 3.76 -10.02
C SER A 303 -5.06 3.87 -9.63
N PHE A 304 -4.14 4.10 -10.58
CA PHE A 304 -2.72 4.22 -10.28
C PHE A 304 -2.44 5.40 -9.34
N GLY A 305 -1.70 5.12 -8.26
CA GLY A 305 -1.38 6.08 -7.20
C GLY A 305 0.11 6.36 -7.02
N GLY A 306 0.99 5.54 -7.60
CA GLY A 306 2.45 5.72 -7.49
C GLY A 306 3.20 4.42 -7.22
N ALA A 307 4.27 4.49 -6.43
CA ALA A 307 5.15 3.37 -6.14
C ALA A 307 5.34 3.15 -4.64
N MET A 308 5.55 1.89 -4.26
CA MET A 308 5.96 1.49 -2.92
C MET A 308 7.30 0.74 -3.01
N MET A 309 8.16 0.92 -2.00
CA MET A 309 9.45 0.23 -1.91
C MET A 309 9.65 -0.46 -0.57
N TRP A 310 10.14 -1.70 -0.63
CA TRP A 310 10.65 -2.46 0.51
C TRP A 310 12.19 -2.47 0.49
N ASP A 311 12.93 -1.93 1.44
CA ASP A 311 12.58 -0.96 2.49
C ASP A 311 13.60 0.21 2.49
N MET A 312 13.50 1.16 3.43
CA MET A 312 14.40 2.33 3.54
C MET A 312 15.89 1.95 3.64
N SER A 313 16.23 0.91 4.40
CA SER A 313 17.64 0.52 4.59
C SER A 313 18.24 0.00 3.28
N GLN A 314 17.44 -0.72 2.48
CA GLN A 314 17.81 -1.21 1.16
C GLN A 314 17.87 -0.07 0.14
N LEU A 315 16.89 0.84 0.17
CA LEU A 315 16.86 1.99 -0.73
C LEU A 315 18.11 2.87 -0.59
N TYR A 316 18.55 3.09 0.66
CA TYR A 316 19.71 3.96 0.93
C TYR A 316 21.05 3.27 0.67
N SER A 317 21.09 1.94 0.57
CA SER A 317 22.26 1.21 0.07
C SER A 317 22.32 1.21 -1.47
N ASN A 318 21.19 1.39 -2.15
CA ASN A 318 21.06 1.43 -3.60
C ASN A 318 20.97 2.87 -4.14
N SER A 319 22.14 3.52 -4.24
CA SER A 319 22.23 4.91 -4.69
C SER A 319 21.65 5.12 -6.09
N GLY A 320 20.71 6.08 -6.22
CA GLY A 320 20.09 6.46 -7.48
C GLY A 320 18.74 5.83 -7.77
N PHE A 321 18.38 4.72 -7.12
CA PHE A 321 17.12 4.02 -7.38
C PHE A 321 15.87 4.85 -7.06
N LEU A 322 15.90 5.63 -5.96
CA LEU A 322 14.81 6.56 -5.66
C LEU A 322 14.62 7.60 -6.77
N ASN A 323 15.71 8.14 -7.32
CA ASN A 323 15.65 9.14 -8.39
C ASN A 323 15.10 8.53 -9.69
N GLU A 324 15.42 7.27 -9.97
CA GLU A 324 14.85 6.51 -11.08
C GLU A 324 13.33 6.38 -10.94
N ILE A 325 12.85 5.92 -9.78
CA ILE A 325 11.40 5.85 -9.48
C ILE A 325 10.72 7.21 -9.67
N ILE A 326 11.29 8.29 -9.15
CA ILE A 326 10.72 9.65 -9.28
C ILE A 326 10.66 10.10 -10.74
N SER A 327 11.72 9.80 -11.51
CA SER A 327 11.77 10.09 -12.95
C SER A 327 10.69 9.31 -13.70
N ASP A 328 10.54 8.02 -13.44
CA ASP A 328 9.57 7.16 -14.13
C ASP A 328 8.12 7.50 -13.77
N LEU A 329 7.87 7.85 -12.50
CA LEU A 329 6.57 8.39 -12.08
C LEU A 329 6.24 9.73 -12.76
N SER A 330 7.25 10.45 -13.24
CA SER A 330 7.07 11.73 -13.93
C SER A 330 6.97 11.62 -15.44
N SER A 331 7.35 10.50 -16.07
CA SER A 331 7.38 10.38 -17.53
C SER A 331 6.01 10.29 -18.21
N GLY A 332 4.93 10.06 -17.46
CA GLY A 332 3.58 9.90 -18.01
C GLY A 332 3.43 8.67 -18.92
N PRO A 333 2.20 8.25 -19.25
CA PRO A 333 2.00 7.13 -20.16
C PRO A 333 2.50 7.51 -21.56
N THR A 334 3.58 6.88 -22.03
CA THR A 334 4.08 7.07 -23.39
C THR A 334 3.08 6.47 -24.37
N THR A 335 2.21 7.29 -24.97
CA THR A 335 1.44 6.90 -26.15
C THR A 335 2.38 6.84 -27.36
N THR A 336 3.17 5.78 -27.50
CA THR A 336 3.78 5.45 -28.79
C THR A 336 2.71 4.82 -29.66
N ILE A 337 1.84 5.65 -30.24
CA ILE A 337 1.04 5.30 -31.42
C ILE A 337 1.96 5.54 -32.63
N PRO A 338 2.29 4.52 -33.44
CA PRO A 338 2.94 4.73 -34.74
C PRO A 338 2.04 5.62 -35.64
N PRO A 339 2.60 6.51 -36.48
CA PRO A 339 1.80 7.47 -37.25
C PRO A 339 0.78 6.77 -38.15
N GLY A 340 -0.41 7.37 -38.23
CA GLY A 340 -1.60 6.80 -38.83
C GLY A 340 -1.45 6.41 -40.29
N GLY A 341 -1.89 5.19 -40.59
CA GLY A 341 -2.41 4.80 -41.90
C GLY A 341 -3.93 4.80 -41.83
N THR A 342 -4.55 5.68 -42.59
CA THR A 342 -6.01 5.77 -42.75
C THR A 342 -6.53 4.50 -43.42
N THR A 343 -7.36 3.73 -42.74
CA THR A 343 -8.16 2.69 -43.41
C THR A 343 -9.58 2.64 -42.88
N THR A 344 -10.48 2.82 -43.83
CA THR A 344 -11.93 2.75 -43.80
C THR A 344 -12.49 1.57 -43.01
N THR A 345 -13.49 1.86 -42.18
CA THR A 345 -14.34 0.91 -41.46
C THR A 345 -15.18 0.06 -42.41
N THR A 346 -14.92 -1.24 -42.42
CA THR A 346 -15.92 -2.28 -42.73
C THR A 346 -15.85 -3.34 -41.64
N SER A 347 -16.97 -3.55 -40.95
CA SER A 347 -17.14 -4.63 -39.97
C SER A 347 -16.89 -6.00 -40.58
N PRO A 348 -16.11 -6.87 -39.93
CA PRO A 348 -16.24 -8.31 -40.08
C PRO A 348 -16.81 -8.94 -38.81
N SER A 349 -17.78 -9.82 -38.99
CA SER A 349 -18.22 -10.81 -38.01
C SER A 349 -17.06 -11.77 -37.68
N THR A 350 -16.67 -11.84 -36.41
CA THR A 350 -15.59 -12.72 -35.94
C THR A 350 -16.05 -14.18 -35.87
N PRO A 351 -15.33 -15.15 -36.49
CA PRO A 351 -15.50 -16.57 -36.22
C PRO A 351 -14.86 -16.95 -34.86
N PRO A 352 -15.16 -18.12 -34.28
CA PRO A 352 -14.54 -18.56 -33.02
C PRO A 352 -13.03 -18.75 -33.19
N PRO A 353 -12.17 -18.48 -32.18
CA PRO A 353 -10.74 -18.68 -32.32
C PRO A 353 -10.40 -20.16 -32.33
N THR A 354 -9.80 -20.60 -33.42
CA THR A 354 -9.09 -21.87 -33.53
C THR A 354 -7.75 -21.81 -32.79
N GLY A 355 -7.63 -22.61 -31.71
CA GLY A 355 -6.43 -23.41 -31.42
C GLY A 355 -5.08 -22.74 -31.14
N THR A 356 -4.99 -21.69 -30.33
CA THR A 356 -3.68 -21.24 -29.80
C THR A 356 -3.50 -21.71 -28.36
N LEU A 357 -2.48 -22.53 -28.09
CA LEU A 357 -2.12 -22.95 -26.73
C LEU A 357 -1.61 -21.76 -25.91
N VAL A 358 -2.02 -21.67 -24.66
CA VAL A 358 -1.66 -20.59 -23.73
C VAL A 358 -0.20 -20.77 -23.29
N PRO A 359 0.68 -19.76 -23.46
CA PRO A 359 2.08 -19.84 -23.04
C PRO A 359 2.19 -19.92 -21.51
N GLN A 360 3.38 -20.27 -20.99
CA GLN A 360 3.64 -20.22 -19.55
C GLN A 360 3.20 -18.86 -18.98
N TRP A 361 2.52 -18.90 -17.84
CA TRP A 361 1.91 -17.79 -17.10
C TRP A 361 0.73 -17.09 -17.78
N GLY A 362 0.36 -17.43 -19.00
CA GLY A 362 -0.84 -16.90 -19.65
C GLY A 362 -2.13 -17.36 -18.96
N GLN A 363 -3.18 -16.53 -19.00
CA GLN A 363 -4.48 -16.90 -18.46
C GLN A 363 -5.04 -18.10 -19.22
N CYS A 364 -5.47 -19.12 -18.50
CA CYS A 364 -6.07 -20.34 -19.03
C CYS A 364 -7.44 -20.63 -18.39
N GLY A 365 -7.93 -19.74 -17.52
CA GLY A 365 -9.22 -19.86 -16.85
C GLY A 365 -9.55 -18.67 -15.96
N GLY A 366 -10.75 -18.70 -15.37
CA GLY A 366 -11.30 -17.63 -14.54
C GLY A 366 -12.73 -17.26 -14.98
N GLN A 367 -13.54 -16.77 -14.05
CA GLN A 367 -14.91 -16.34 -14.33
C GLN A 367 -14.90 -15.19 -15.35
N GLY A 368 -15.64 -15.35 -16.44
CA GLY A 368 -15.71 -14.38 -17.53
C GLY A 368 -14.60 -14.52 -18.59
N TYR A 369 -13.62 -15.41 -18.41
CA TYR A 369 -12.59 -15.69 -19.41
C TYR A 369 -13.15 -16.53 -20.56
N THR A 370 -13.02 -16.04 -21.80
CA THR A 370 -13.50 -16.70 -23.03
C THR A 370 -12.37 -17.13 -23.97
N GLY A 371 -11.12 -17.08 -23.51
CA GLY A 371 -9.94 -17.43 -24.30
C GLY A 371 -9.57 -18.92 -24.22
N PRO A 372 -8.43 -19.32 -24.81
CA PRO A 372 -7.95 -20.71 -24.78
C PRO A 372 -7.67 -21.20 -23.36
N THR A 373 -8.02 -22.45 -23.06
CA THR A 373 -7.86 -23.06 -21.74
C THR A 373 -6.72 -24.09 -21.66
N GLN A 374 -6.15 -24.45 -22.81
CA GLN A 374 -5.10 -25.45 -22.92
C GLN A 374 -3.72 -24.79 -22.96
N CYS A 375 -2.85 -25.19 -22.03
CA CYS A 375 -1.48 -24.68 -21.92
C CYS A 375 -0.53 -25.32 -22.93
N GLN A 376 0.51 -24.57 -23.31
CA GLN A 376 1.66 -25.11 -24.03
C GLN A 376 2.36 -26.16 -23.15
N PRO A 377 2.71 -27.34 -23.67
CA PRO A 377 3.56 -28.28 -22.94
C PRO A 377 4.88 -27.61 -22.53
N PRO A 378 5.41 -27.88 -21.32
CA PRO A 378 4.97 -28.87 -20.32
C PRO A 378 3.92 -28.35 -19.32
N TYR A 379 3.39 -27.14 -19.51
CA TYR A 379 2.64 -26.41 -18.50
C TYR A 379 1.21 -26.92 -18.32
N LYS A 380 0.65 -26.70 -17.14
CA LYS A 380 -0.74 -27.05 -16.81
C LYS A 380 -1.50 -25.82 -16.36
N CYS A 381 -2.80 -25.78 -16.64
CA CYS A 381 -3.63 -24.68 -16.17
C CYS A 381 -3.85 -24.82 -14.67
N THR A 382 -3.23 -23.94 -13.89
CA THR A 382 -3.29 -23.94 -12.42
C THR A 382 -4.27 -22.88 -11.96
N TYR A 383 -5.21 -23.28 -11.10
CA TYR A 383 -6.20 -22.36 -10.52
C TYR A 383 -5.51 -21.30 -9.65
N GLY A 384 -5.68 -20.02 -10.01
CA GLY A 384 -5.15 -18.87 -9.26
C GLY A 384 -6.21 -18.14 -8.46
N GLY A 385 -7.50 -18.38 -8.71
CA GLY A 385 -8.61 -17.66 -8.10
C GLY A 385 -9.89 -17.68 -8.94
N GLN A 386 -10.98 -17.17 -8.39
CA GLN A 386 -12.30 -17.14 -9.04
C GLN A 386 -12.23 -16.49 -10.43
N TRP A 387 -11.39 -15.47 -10.59
CA TRP A 387 -11.30 -14.66 -11.80
C TRP A 387 -10.07 -14.98 -12.66
N TRP A 388 -9.16 -15.85 -12.20
CA TRP A 388 -7.89 -16.08 -12.87
C TRP A 388 -7.31 -17.49 -12.62
N SER A 389 -6.95 -18.18 -13.69
CA SER A 389 -6.08 -19.36 -13.69
C SER A 389 -4.98 -19.13 -14.71
N SER A 390 -3.76 -19.59 -14.46
CA SER A 390 -2.62 -19.40 -15.36
C SER A 390 -1.91 -20.71 -15.69
N CYS A 391 -1.28 -20.81 -16.85
CA CYS A 391 -0.40 -21.94 -17.18
C CYS A 391 0.87 -21.91 -16.34
N GLN A 392 1.21 -22.99 -15.64
CA GLN A 392 2.40 -23.08 -14.79
C GLN A 392 3.24 -24.31 -15.10
#